data_AF-Q9RPJ3-F1
#
_entry.id   AF-Q9RPJ3-F1
#
_cell.length_a   1.000
_cell.length_b   1.000
_cell.length_c   1.000
_cell.angle_alpha   90.00
_cell.angle_beta   90.00
_cell.angle_gamma   90.00
#
_symmetry.space_group_name_H-M   'P 1'
#
loop_
_entity.id
_entity.type
_entity.pdbx_description
1 polymer ?
#
loop_
_entity_poly.entity_id
_entity_poly.type
_entity_poly.pdbx_seq_one_letter_code
_entity_poly.pdbx_strand_id
1 'polypeptide(L)'
;MNKQEVILKVQECAAWWILERQSKLTKLMSETMSINPFMTPFIFDYHSLNDFDELVEAIIAKHLMTGHDTGFGKLIDEKILPRVFGAYKLDKSYRAANEPFIHPCFDEIDHVIQRDDGRIELLSLKAGKWTIQLTMAVQLNKAFHEIINNYPGVADNIVVGVFYGNSHGLTDKYRILRGINTGANHNVIDIRDKVHVYAGKEFWSWLNNGEAETQHWVLEGIERAVKEADIKEKNKDLIEKFKEHVAKKYNEQVLNADGTAQWHKLLEMINE
;
A
#
# COMPACT_ATOMS: atom_id res chain seq x y z
N MET A 1 18.84 15.18 -0.63
CA MET A 1 19.47 14.46 -1.77
C MET A 1 19.26 15.22 -3.06
N ASN A 2 20.19 15.08 -4.01
CA ASN A 2 20.04 15.70 -5.33
C ASN A 2 19.19 14.83 -6.27
N LYS A 3 18.75 15.43 -7.39
CA LYS A 3 17.89 14.80 -8.39
C LYS A 3 18.39 13.44 -8.87
N GLN A 4 19.66 13.33 -9.29
CA GLN A 4 20.14 12.11 -9.91
C GLN A 4 20.33 10.97 -8.93
N GLU A 5 20.74 11.28 -7.70
CA GLU A 5 20.83 10.27 -6.65
C GLU A 5 19.46 9.63 -6.36
N VAL A 6 18.41 10.45 -6.24
CA VAL A 6 17.04 9.96 -6.01
C VAL A 6 16.59 9.07 -7.17
N ILE A 7 16.72 9.55 -8.41
CA ILE A 7 16.27 8.81 -9.60
C ILE A 7 16.96 7.45 -9.71
N LEU A 8 18.28 7.41 -9.59
CA LEU A 8 19.05 6.17 -9.76
C LEU A 8 18.71 5.15 -8.67
N LYS A 9 18.69 5.56 -7.40
CA LYS A 9 18.37 4.64 -6.29
C LYS A 9 16.91 4.16 -6.34
N VAL A 10 15.97 5.01 -6.77
CA VAL A 10 14.57 4.61 -6.97
C VAL A 10 14.46 3.62 -8.13
N GLN A 11 15.18 3.86 -9.24
CA GLN A 11 15.22 2.95 -10.38
C GLN A 11 15.69 1.55 -9.96
N GLU A 12 16.77 1.45 -9.18
CA GLU A 12 17.26 0.17 -8.64
C GLU A 12 16.21 -0.54 -7.77
N CYS A 13 15.53 0.21 -6.90
CA CYS A 13 14.47 -0.35 -6.06
C CYS A 13 13.27 -0.84 -6.88
N ALA A 14 12.88 -0.08 -7.90
CA ALA A 14 11.78 -0.43 -8.80
C ALA A 14 12.12 -1.62 -9.69
N ALA A 15 13.36 -1.73 -10.18
CA ALA A 15 13.83 -2.87 -10.96
C ALA A 15 13.75 -4.18 -10.15
N TRP A 16 14.22 -4.15 -8.89
CA TRP A 16 14.05 -5.27 -7.96
C TRP A 16 12.57 -5.66 -7.80
N TRP A 17 11.70 -4.67 -7.61
CA TRP A 17 10.26 -4.92 -7.43
C TRP A 17 9.61 -5.54 -8.66
N ILE A 18 9.96 -5.08 -9.87
CA ILE A 18 9.49 -5.67 -11.13
C ILE A 18 9.83 -7.16 -11.18
N LEU A 19 11.07 -7.54 -10.86
CA LEU A 19 11.51 -8.93 -10.85
C LEU A 19 10.72 -9.78 -9.84
N GLU A 20 10.51 -9.26 -8.62
CA GLU A 20 9.69 -9.93 -7.60
C GLU A 20 8.24 -10.15 -8.08
N ARG A 21 7.64 -9.14 -8.74
CA ARG A 21 6.28 -9.25 -9.27
C ARG A 21 6.19 -10.25 -10.42
N GLN A 22 7.17 -10.29 -11.32
CA GLN A 22 7.22 -11.27 -12.40
C GLN A 22 7.43 -12.70 -11.87
N SER A 23 8.29 -12.88 -10.86
CA SER A 23 8.47 -14.17 -10.20
C SER A 23 7.17 -14.65 -9.57
N LYS A 24 6.44 -13.77 -8.89
CA LYS A 24 5.13 -14.11 -8.32
C LYS A 24 4.09 -14.46 -9.37
N LEU A 25 4.00 -13.70 -10.46
CA LEU A 25 3.08 -14.02 -11.56
C LEU A 25 3.39 -15.41 -12.14
N THR A 26 4.67 -15.71 -12.34
CA THR A 26 5.11 -17.02 -12.86
C THR A 26 4.80 -18.17 -11.89
N LYS A 27 4.91 -17.94 -10.57
CA LYS A 27 4.57 -18.93 -9.54
C LYS A 27 3.06 -19.10 -9.34
N LEU A 28 2.28 -18.01 -9.38
CA LEU A 28 0.81 -18.07 -9.28
C LEU A 28 0.20 -18.90 -10.40
N MET A 29 0.82 -18.93 -11.60
CA MET A 29 0.41 -19.83 -12.68
C MET A 29 0.55 -21.33 -12.34
N SER A 30 1.28 -21.69 -11.28
CA SER A 30 1.41 -23.09 -10.82
C SER A 30 0.39 -23.51 -9.76
N GLU A 31 -0.38 -22.56 -9.20
CA GLU A 31 -1.40 -22.81 -8.18
C GLU A 31 -2.81 -22.53 -8.74
N THR A 32 -3.77 -23.39 -8.43
CA THR A 32 -5.16 -23.23 -8.91
C THR A 32 -5.88 -22.11 -8.16
N MET A 33 -6.35 -21.08 -8.88
CA MET A 33 -7.18 -20.02 -8.31
C MET A 33 -8.57 -20.55 -7.91
N SER A 34 -8.92 -20.44 -6.63
CA SER A 34 -10.26 -20.73 -6.11
C SER A 34 -11.13 -19.47 -6.15
N ILE A 35 -12.34 -19.60 -6.69
CA ILE A 35 -13.33 -18.52 -6.77
C ILE A 35 -14.25 -18.60 -5.54
N ASN A 36 -14.77 -17.48 -5.01
CA ASN A 36 -15.73 -17.52 -3.90
C ASN A 36 -17.13 -17.88 -4.42
N PRO A 37 -17.64 -19.11 -4.17
CA PRO A 37 -18.89 -19.59 -4.78
C PRO A 37 -20.13 -18.84 -4.30
N PHE A 38 -20.07 -18.19 -3.13
CA PHE A 38 -21.19 -17.44 -2.57
C PHE A 38 -21.31 -16.03 -3.18
N MET A 39 -20.19 -15.46 -3.62
CA MET A 39 -20.18 -14.14 -4.27
C MET A 39 -20.33 -14.22 -5.78
N THR A 40 -19.91 -15.34 -6.40
CA THR A 40 -19.92 -15.48 -7.86
C THR A 40 -21.28 -15.18 -8.50
N PRO A 41 -22.42 -15.70 -8.00
CA PRO A 41 -23.72 -15.43 -8.63
C PRO A 41 -24.05 -13.93 -8.64
N PHE A 42 -23.79 -13.25 -7.52
CA PHE A 42 -23.98 -11.80 -7.43
C PHE A 42 -23.06 -11.05 -8.39
N ILE A 43 -21.79 -11.42 -8.50
CA ILE A 43 -20.82 -10.77 -9.39
C ILE A 43 -21.23 -10.96 -10.86
N PHE A 44 -21.67 -12.16 -11.24
CA PHE A 44 -22.15 -12.48 -12.58
C PHE A 44 -23.28 -11.55 -13.01
N ASP A 45 -24.32 -11.42 -12.17
CA ASP A 45 -25.46 -10.57 -12.48
C ASP A 45 -25.12 -9.08 -12.36
N TYR A 46 -24.41 -8.68 -11.31
CA TYR A 46 -24.09 -7.28 -11.02
C TYR A 46 -23.21 -6.65 -12.09
N HIS A 47 -22.30 -7.42 -12.69
CA HIS A 47 -21.44 -6.97 -13.78
C HIS A 47 -21.93 -7.40 -15.16
N SER A 48 -23.08 -8.08 -15.26
CA SER A 48 -23.65 -8.58 -16.52
C SER A 48 -22.66 -9.47 -17.30
N LEU A 49 -22.04 -10.40 -16.59
CA LEU A 49 -21.05 -11.32 -17.15
C LEU A 49 -21.74 -12.46 -17.90
N ASN A 50 -21.17 -12.86 -19.03
CA ASN A 50 -21.76 -13.91 -19.88
C ASN A 50 -21.12 -15.28 -19.68
N ASP A 51 -19.87 -15.35 -19.21
CA ASP A 51 -19.11 -16.58 -19.07
C ASP A 51 -18.02 -16.48 -17.98
N PHE A 52 -17.28 -17.58 -17.76
CA PHE A 52 -16.19 -17.55 -16.79
C PHE A 52 -14.93 -16.86 -17.32
N ASP A 53 -14.79 -16.58 -18.62
CA ASP A 53 -13.66 -15.81 -19.13
C ASP A 53 -13.72 -14.37 -18.60
N GLU A 54 -14.89 -13.73 -18.71
CA GLU A 54 -15.13 -12.38 -18.21
C GLU A 54 -15.00 -12.32 -16.66
N LEU A 55 -15.51 -13.34 -15.95
CA LEU A 55 -15.37 -13.44 -14.49
C LEU A 55 -13.91 -13.62 -14.08
N VAL A 56 -13.19 -14.52 -14.74
CA VAL A 56 -11.79 -14.81 -14.44
C VAL A 56 -10.94 -13.57 -14.72
N GLU A 57 -11.20 -12.82 -15.78
CA GLU A 57 -10.53 -11.54 -16.01
C GLU A 57 -10.75 -10.56 -14.86
N ALA A 58 -11.99 -10.39 -14.40
CA ALA A 58 -12.31 -9.51 -13.27
C ALA A 58 -11.63 -9.96 -11.96
N ILE A 59 -11.63 -11.26 -11.65
CA ILE A 59 -11.01 -11.80 -10.45
C ILE A 59 -9.49 -11.70 -10.51
N ILE A 60 -8.87 -12.01 -11.66
CA ILE A 60 -7.43 -11.87 -11.87
C ILE A 60 -7.03 -10.42 -11.71
N ALA A 61 -7.72 -9.50 -12.37
CA ALA A 61 -7.46 -8.08 -12.25
C ALA A 61 -7.52 -7.65 -10.77
N LYS A 62 -8.57 -8.04 -10.04
CA LYS A 62 -8.71 -7.75 -8.60
C LYS A 62 -7.57 -8.32 -7.77
N HIS A 63 -7.22 -9.59 -7.96
CA HIS A 63 -6.17 -10.27 -7.20
C HIS A 63 -4.80 -9.65 -7.46
N LEU A 64 -4.47 -9.43 -8.75
CA LEU A 64 -3.25 -8.77 -9.15
C LEU A 64 -3.20 -7.36 -8.56
N MET A 65 -4.25 -6.55 -8.72
CA MET A 65 -4.31 -5.17 -8.21
C MET A 65 -4.13 -5.11 -6.69
N THR A 66 -4.81 -5.98 -5.93
CA THR A 66 -4.62 -6.08 -4.47
C THR A 66 -3.15 -6.39 -4.13
N GLY A 67 -2.55 -7.31 -4.87
CA GLY A 67 -1.14 -7.65 -4.74
C GLY A 67 -0.19 -6.51 -5.14
N HIS A 68 -0.57 -5.69 -6.12
CA HIS A 68 0.18 -4.53 -6.57
C HIS A 68 0.11 -3.39 -5.55
N ASP A 69 -1.06 -3.09 -4.99
CA ASP A 69 -1.24 -2.07 -3.96
C ASP A 69 -0.44 -2.41 -2.70
N THR A 70 -0.57 -3.64 -2.21
CA THR A 70 0.22 -4.14 -1.07
C THR A 70 1.72 -4.13 -1.40
N GLY A 71 2.06 -4.54 -2.63
CA GLY A 71 3.44 -4.56 -3.10
C GLY A 71 4.07 -3.17 -3.23
N PHE A 72 3.29 -2.17 -3.62
CA PHE A 72 3.71 -0.78 -3.70
C PHE A 72 4.00 -0.23 -2.31
N GLY A 73 3.13 -0.49 -1.33
CA GLY A 73 3.38 -0.13 0.07
C GLY A 73 4.73 -0.66 0.56
N LYS A 74 5.02 -1.94 0.29
CA LYS A 74 6.32 -2.56 0.62
C LYS A 74 7.50 -1.95 -0.14
N LEU A 75 7.33 -1.62 -1.43
CA LEU A 75 8.38 -0.94 -2.20
C LEU A 75 8.75 0.39 -1.54
N ILE A 76 7.76 1.19 -1.12
CA ILE A 76 8.02 2.45 -0.44
C ILE A 76 8.66 2.22 0.94
N ASP A 77 7.99 1.46 1.80
CA ASP A 77 8.36 1.22 3.19
C ASP A 77 9.71 0.50 3.36
N GLU A 78 9.93 -0.59 2.62
CA GLU A 78 11.10 -1.47 2.83
C GLU A 78 12.31 -1.08 1.98
N LYS A 79 12.11 -0.39 0.86
CA LYS A 79 13.18 -0.14 -0.12
C LYS A 79 13.43 1.35 -0.31
N ILE A 80 12.44 2.10 -0.80
CA ILE A 80 12.66 3.49 -1.19
C ILE A 80 12.99 4.36 0.03
N LEU A 81 12.19 4.30 1.09
CA LEU A 81 12.43 5.11 2.29
C LEU A 81 13.82 4.84 2.91
N PRO A 82 14.22 3.59 3.18
CA PRO A 82 15.55 3.33 3.76
C PRO A 82 16.72 3.56 2.80
N ARG A 83 16.62 3.08 1.55
CA ARG A 83 17.77 3.07 0.63
C ARG A 83 17.98 4.40 -0.09
N VAL A 84 16.89 5.10 -0.36
CA VAL A 84 16.95 6.41 -1.01
C VAL A 84 17.07 7.46 0.07
N PHE A 85 16.09 7.53 0.99
CA PHE A 85 15.95 8.65 1.91
C PHE A 85 16.59 8.44 3.30
N GLY A 86 17.31 7.34 3.51
CA GLY A 86 18.02 7.08 4.77
C GLY A 86 17.09 6.85 5.98
N ALA A 87 15.81 6.57 5.74
CA ALA A 87 14.86 6.31 6.82
C ALA A 87 15.17 4.99 7.55
N TYR A 88 15.14 4.99 8.87
CA TYR A 88 15.32 3.78 9.67
C TYR A 88 13.97 3.11 9.88
N LYS A 89 13.77 1.94 9.27
CA LYS A 89 12.53 1.17 9.42
C LYS A 89 12.43 0.58 10.83
N LEU A 90 11.31 0.83 11.51
CA LEU A 90 10.96 0.24 12.79
C LEU A 90 10.31 -1.15 12.59
N ASP A 91 11.08 -2.09 12.07
CA ASP A 91 10.64 -3.48 11.98
C ASP A 91 10.70 -4.19 13.36
N LYS A 92 10.19 -5.43 13.42
CA LYS A 92 10.16 -6.23 14.64
C LYS A 92 11.55 -6.39 15.29
N SER A 93 12.59 -6.56 14.49
CA SER A 93 13.95 -6.77 14.99
C SER A 93 14.51 -5.46 15.55
N TYR A 94 14.32 -4.36 14.82
CA TYR A 94 14.75 -3.04 15.26
C TYR A 94 14.08 -2.67 16.58
N ARG A 95 12.75 -2.83 16.68
CA ARG A 95 11.98 -2.52 17.89
C ARG A 95 12.45 -3.32 19.10
N ALA A 96 12.68 -4.63 18.92
CA ALA A 96 13.17 -5.49 20.00
C ALA A 96 14.56 -5.11 20.52
N ALA A 97 15.39 -4.50 19.67
CA ALA A 97 16.76 -4.11 20.02
C ALA A 97 16.90 -2.65 20.47
N ASN A 98 15.89 -1.80 20.25
CA ASN A 98 15.98 -0.36 20.45
C ASN A 98 14.79 0.15 21.28
N GLU A 99 15.00 0.26 22.59
CA GLU A 99 14.09 0.97 23.50
C GLU A 99 13.98 2.45 23.07
N PRO A 100 12.78 3.08 23.08
CA PRO A 100 11.49 2.59 23.55
C PRO A 100 10.55 2.02 22.48
N PHE A 101 11.06 1.72 21.28
CA PHE A 101 10.23 1.38 20.12
C PHE A 101 9.51 0.02 20.22
N ILE A 102 9.81 -0.77 21.26
CA ILE A 102 9.11 -2.02 21.59
C ILE A 102 7.72 -1.78 22.18
N HIS A 103 7.43 -0.56 22.68
CA HIS A 103 6.16 -0.27 23.33
C HIS A 103 5.01 -0.10 22.32
N PRO A 104 3.78 -0.54 22.68
CA PRO A 104 2.65 -0.53 21.75
C PRO A 104 2.26 0.83 21.17
N CYS A 105 2.53 1.93 21.89
CA CYS A 105 2.25 3.27 21.37
C CYS A 105 3.07 3.61 20.10
N PHE A 106 4.17 2.88 19.84
CA PHE A 106 4.98 3.01 18.62
C PHE A 106 4.52 2.10 17.48
N ASP A 107 3.52 1.22 17.65
CA ASP A 107 3.14 0.21 16.64
C ASP A 107 2.77 0.84 15.29
N GLU A 108 2.23 2.05 15.31
CA GLU A 108 1.81 2.79 14.12
C GLU A 108 2.88 3.76 13.56
N ILE A 109 4.10 3.72 14.12
CA ILE A 109 5.26 4.43 13.58
C ILE A 109 6.06 3.47 12.70
N ASP A 110 6.21 3.79 11.42
CA ASP A 110 6.91 2.94 10.46
C ASP A 110 8.42 3.21 10.42
N HIS A 111 8.83 4.48 10.54
CA HIS A 111 10.24 4.87 10.44
C HIS A 111 10.66 5.95 11.43
N VAL A 112 11.97 6.02 11.65
CA VAL A 112 12.67 7.18 12.22
C VAL A 112 13.41 7.91 11.11
N ILE A 113 13.23 9.22 11.02
CA ILE A 113 13.90 10.11 10.08
C ILE A 113 14.88 10.97 10.86
N GLN A 114 16.17 10.85 10.52
CA GLN A 114 17.21 11.75 11.03
C GLN A 114 17.47 12.86 10.01
N ARG A 115 17.37 14.10 10.45
CA ARG A 115 17.59 15.29 9.62
C ARG A 115 19.04 15.72 9.66
N ASP A 116 19.48 16.41 8.61
CA ASP A 116 20.82 16.97 8.51
C ASP A 116 21.11 18.01 9.61
N ASP A 117 20.06 18.66 10.14
CA ASP A 117 20.14 19.61 11.26
C ASP A 117 20.12 18.95 12.65
N GLY A 118 20.15 17.61 12.70
CA GLY A 118 20.16 16.82 13.93
C GLY A 118 18.77 16.52 14.51
N ARG A 119 17.69 17.05 13.94
CA ARG A 119 16.33 16.71 14.37
C ARG A 119 15.99 15.25 14.09
N ILE A 120 15.17 14.67 14.95
CA ILE A 120 14.64 13.32 14.82
C ILE A 120 13.13 13.40 14.68
N GLU A 121 12.58 12.81 13.63
CA GLU A 121 11.14 12.76 13.39
C GLU A 121 10.67 11.30 13.29
N LEU A 122 9.53 10.99 13.88
CA LEU A 122 8.86 9.71 13.70
C LEU A 122 7.92 9.80 12.51
N LEU A 123 7.89 8.77 11.68
CA LEU A 123 7.07 8.72 10.47
C LEU A 123 6.04 7.59 10.56
N SER A 124 4.77 7.92 10.39
CA SER A 124 3.65 7.00 10.16
C SER A 124 3.17 7.15 8.71
N LEU A 125 3.19 6.07 7.94
CA LEU A 125 2.86 6.04 6.53
C LEU A 125 1.41 5.62 6.31
N LYS A 126 0.74 6.31 5.39
CA LYS A 126 -0.60 5.94 4.91
C LYS A 126 -0.62 6.01 3.38
N ALA A 127 -1.28 5.02 2.76
CA ALA A 127 -1.28 4.91 1.31
C ALA A 127 -2.01 6.09 0.64
N GLY A 128 -3.14 6.54 1.19
CA GLY A 128 -3.96 7.57 0.58
C GLY A 128 -5.04 8.16 1.49
N LYS A 129 -5.88 9.01 0.89
CA LYS A 129 -6.98 9.74 1.55
C LYS A 129 -7.89 8.86 2.41
N TRP A 130 -8.16 7.63 1.99
CA TRP A 130 -9.14 6.74 2.61
C TRP A 130 -8.52 5.67 3.52
N THR A 131 -7.20 5.70 3.72
CA THR A 131 -6.49 4.64 4.46
C THR A 131 -6.91 4.53 5.91
N ILE A 132 -7.21 5.65 6.58
CA ILE A 132 -7.59 5.64 8.00
C ILE A 132 -9.10 5.72 8.18
N GLN A 133 -9.60 4.85 9.04
CA GLN A 133 -10.97 4.90 9.55
C GLN A 133 -11.06 5.79 10.80
N LEU A 134 -12.27 6.15 11.23
CA LEU A 134 -12.48 6.99 12.42
C LEU A 134 -11.85 6.38 13.68
N THR A 135 -12.08 5.08 13.91
CA THR A 135 -11.52 4.36 15.07
C THR A 135 -10.00 4.44 15.09
N MET A 136 -9.38 4.25 13.93
CA MET A 136 -7.92 4.33 13.77
C MET A 136 -7.41 5.75 14.05
N ALA A 137 -8.09 6.80 13.56
CA ALA A 137 -7.70 8.18 13.84
C ALA A 137 -7.69 8.50 15.35
N VAL A 138 -8.67 8.02 16.10
CA VAL A 138 -8.74 8.18 17.56
C VAL A 138 -7.64 7.38 18.27
N GLN A 139 -7.35 6.17 17.82
CA GLN A 139 -6.27 5.34 18.36
C GLN A 139 -4.90 5.97 18.13
N LEU A 140 -4.63 6.44 16.90
CA LEU A 140 -3.41 7.15 16.54
C LEU A 140 -3.21 8.40 17.40
N ASN A 141 -4.26 9.20 17.61
CA ASN A 141 -4.20 10.36 18.47
C ASN A 141 -3.73 10.02 19.89
N LYS A 142 -4.31 8.97 20.49
CA LYS A 142 -3.93 8.51 21.84
C LYS A 142 -2.50 7.99 21.88
N ALA A 143 -2.12 7.17 20.91
CA ALA A 143 -0.77 6.62 20.81
C ALA A 143 0.29 7.73 20.65
N PHE A 144 0.05 8.69 19.76
CA PHE A 144 0.97 9.82 19.55
C PHE A 144 1.04 10.73 20.77
N HIS A 145 -0.08 10.96 21.45
CA HIS A 145 -0.09 11.70 22.71
C HIS A 145 0.73 10.98 23.79
N GLU A 146 0.63 9.65 23.86
CA GLU A 146 1.43 8.83 24.78
C GLU A 146 2.93 8.93 24.47
N ILE A 147 3.33 8.83 23.20
CA ILE A 147 4.72 9.02 22.77
C ILE A 147 5.24 10.39 23.24
N ILE A 148 4.48 11.45 22.93
CA ILE A 148 4.88 12.84 23.23
C ILE A 148 5.09 13.07 24.73
N ASN A 149 4.23 12.48 25.58
CA ASN A 149 4.26 12.73 27.02
C ASN A 149 5.17 11.79 27.80
N ASN A 150 5.18 10.50 27.46
CA ASN A 150 5.87 9.48 28.25
C ASN A 150 7.29 9.25 27.78
N TYR A 151 7.60 9.60 26.52
CA TYR A 151 8.92 9.43 25.92
C TYR A 151 9.46 10.75 25.37
N PRO A 152 9.51 11.84 26.19
CA PRO A 152 10.00 13.12 25.74
C PRO A 152 11.47 13.00 25.34
N GLY A 153 11.80 13.47 24.13
CA GLY A 153 13.17 13.42 23.59
C GLY A 153 13.45 12.26 22.62
N VAL A 154 12.52 11.31 22.44
CA VAL A 154 12.65 10.28 21.38
C VAL A 154 12.58 10.90 19.98
N ALA A 155 11.75 11.94 19.81
CA ALA A 155 11.63 12.67 18.57
C ALA A 155 11.13 14.10 18.82
N ASP A 156 11.50 14.99 17.92
CA ASP A 156 11.04 16.37 17.89
C ASP A 156 9.58 16.47 17.48
N ASN A 157 9.19 15.70 16.45
CA ASN A 157 7.86 15.67 15.86
C ASN A 157 7.45 14.25 15.43
N ILE A 158 6.14 14.05 15.27
CA ILE A 158 5.55 12.90 14.60
C ILE A 158 4.94 13.39 13.29
N VAL A 159 5.22 12.70 12.20
CA VAL A 159 4.73 13.01 10.87
C VAL A 159 3.89 11.87 10.35
N VAL A 160 2.70 12.19 9.87
CA VAL A 160 1.84 11.28 9.11
C VAL A 160 2.00 11.59 7.63
N GLY A 161 2.68 10.72 6.90
CA GLY A 161 2.94 10.86 5.47
C GLY A 161 1.91 10.11 4.63
N VAL A 162 1.23 10.82 3.72
CA VAL A 162 0.29 10.25 2.76
C VAL A 162 0.91 10.29 1.35
N PHE A 163 1.11 9.12 0.73
CA PHE A 163 1.92 9.02 -0.50
C PHE A 163 1.41 9.85 -1.68
N TYR A 164 0.10 9.95 -1.85
CA TYR A 164 -0.55 10.67 -2.96
C TYR A 164 -1.79 11.43 -2.50
N GLY A 165 -2.21 12.38 -3.34
CA GLY A 165 -3.28 13.33 -3.04
C GLY A 165 -2.73 14.71 -2.67
N ASN A 166 -3.56 15.52 -2.00
CA ASN A 166 -3.18 16.83 -1.49
C ASN A 166 -3.85 17.06 -0.13
N SER A 167 -3.29 17.99 0.64
CA SER A 167 -3.72 18.34 2.00
C SER A 167 -5.20 18.75 2.09
N HIS A 168 -5.71 19.45 1.09
CA HIS A 168 -7.11 19.90 1.02
C HIS A 168 -8.10 18.76 0.74
N GLY A 169 -7.62 17.71 0.07
CA GLY A 169 -8.39 16.56 -0.33
C GLY A 169 -8.48 15.49 0.74
N LEU A 170 -7.72 15.54 1.83
CA LEU A 170 -7.75 14.52 2.88
C LEU A 170 -9.11 14.46 3.59
N THR A 171 -9.45 13.29 4.14
CA THR A 171 -10.63 13.17 4.99
C THR A 171 -10.42 13.92 6.30
N ASP A 172 -11.52 14.29 6.96
CA ASP A 172 -11.55 14.86 8.31
C ASP A 172 -10.83 13.98 9.35
N LYS A 173 -10.65 12.69 9.08
CA LYS A 173 -9.96 11.74 9.95
C LYS A 173 -8.49 12.12 10.20
N TYR A 174 -7.85 12.75 9.22
CA TYR A 174 -6.49 13.30 9.39
C TYR A 174 -6.44 14.57 10.24
N ARG A 175 -7.57 15.23 10.45
CA ARG A 175 -7.71 16.34 11.40
C ARG A 175 -8.01 15.80 12.80
N ILE A 176 -8.90 14.81 12.89
CA ILE A 176 -9.25 14.13 14.15
C ILE A 176 -8.01 13.49 14.80
N LEU A 177 -7.12 12.85 14.02
CA LEU A 177 -5.90 12.26 14.59
C LEU A 177 -4.99 13.31 15.26
N ARG A 178 -5.08 14.58 14.86
CA ARG A 178 -4.32 15.69 15.46
C ARG A 178 -5.05 16.35 16.63
N GLY A 179 -6.25 15.89 16.97
CA GLY A 179 -7.08 16.45 18.04
C GLY A 179 -8.10 17.50 17.60
N ILE A 180 -8.34 17.65 16.29
CA ILE A 180 -9.33 18.61 15.79
C ILE A 180 -10.69 17.91 15.67
N ASN A 181 -11.61 18.23 16.57
CA ASN A 181 -13.00 17.83 16.43
C ASN A 181 -13.74 18.76 15.46
N THR A 182 -14.51 18.17 14.55
CA THR A 182 -15.42 18.90 13.65
C THR A 182 -16.81 18.27 13.74
N GLY A 183 -17.76 18.99 14.34
CA GLY A 183 -19.12 18.48 14.56
C GLY A 183 -19.19 17.59 15.80
N ALA A 184 -19.02 16.28 15.65
CA ALA A 184 -19.08 15.35 16.77
C ALA A 184 -17.82 15.45 17.66
N ASN A 185 -18.02 15.41 18.98
CA ASN A 185 -16.92 15.39 19.94
C ASN A 185 -16.36 13.98 20.07
N HIS A 186 -15.20 13.74 19.47
CA HIS A 186 -14.41 12.53 19.68
C HIS A 186 -13.49 12.72 20.89
N ASN A 187 -13.21 11.63 21.59
CA ASN A 187 -12.24 11.60 22.70
C ASN A 187 -10.81 11.63 22.15
N VAL A 188 -10.38 12.82 21.72
CA VAL A 188 -9.07 13.13 21.15
C VAL A 188 -8.46 14.33 21.84
N ILE A 189 -7.13 14.40 21.82
CA ILE A 189 -6.32 15.41 22.51
C ILE A 189 -5.62 16.26 21.45
N ASP A 190 -5.61 17.57 21.66
CA ASP A 190 -4.93 18.50 20.76
C ASP A 190 -3.41 18.30 20.82
N ILE A 191 -2.86 17.78 19.72
CA ILE A 191 -1.43 17.48 19.56
C ILE A 191 -0.88 18.13 18.29
N ARG A 192 -1.55 19.18 17.78
CA ARG A 192 -1.23 19.82 16.50
C ARG A 192 0.19 20.38 16.42
N ASP A 193 0.74 20.80 17.55
CA ASP A 193 2.07 21.41 17.63
C ASP A 193 3.21 20.41 17.46
N LYS A 194 2.93 19.11 17.63
CA LYS A 194 3.90 18.02 17.55
C LYS A 194 3.59 16.99 16.47
N VAL A 195 2.36 16.97 15.97
CA VAL A 195 1.92 16.04 14.92
C VAL A 195 1.58 16.80 13.65
N HIS A 196 2.29 16.47 12.57
CA HIS A 196 2.11 17.06 11.24
C HIS A 196 1.58 16.02 10.25
N VAL A 197 0.76 16.45 9.30
CA VAL A 197 0.23 15.59 8.23
C VAL A 197 0.63 16.22 6.90
N TYR A 198 1.30 15.46 6.05
CA TYR A 198 1.67 15.87 4.71
C TYR A 198 1.13 14.89 3.68
N ALA A 199 0.70 15.37 2.52
CA ALA A 199 0.13 14.55 1.46
C ALA A 199 0.71 14.86 0.08
N GLY A 200 0.97 13.80 -0.69
CA GLY A 200 1.49 13.90 -2.05
C GLY A 200 2.75 14.76 -2.10
N LYS A 201 2.75 15.80 -2.94
CA LYS A 201 3.90 16.69 -3.14
C LYS A 201 4.49 17.21 -1.83
N GLU A 202 3.66 17.60 -0.87
CA GLU A 202 4.11 18.11 0.43
C GLU A 202 4.89 17.05 1.21
N PHE A 203 4.42 15.80 1.19
CA PHE A 203 5.08 14.70 1.89
C PHE A 203 6.45 14.40 1.27
N TRP A 204 6.52 14.28 -0.05
CA TRP A 204 7.78 13.99 -0.75
C TRP A 204 8.78 15.14 -0.61
N SER A 205 8.31 16.38 -0.63
CA SER A 205 9.14 17.56 -0.36
C SER A 205 9.66 17.56 1.07
N TRP A 206 8.79 17.33 2.07
CA TRP A 206 9.20 17.19 3.47
C TRP A 206 10.24 16.07 3.66
N LEU A 207 10.05 14.93 3.00
CA LEU A 207 10.96 13.79 3.11
C LEU A 207 12.38 14.12 2.61
N ASN A 208 12.49 14.96 1.58
CA ASN A 208 13.77 15.36 0.98
C ASN A 208 14.12 16.82 1.29
N ASN A 209 13.95 17.23 2.54
CA ASN A 209 14.42 18.51 3.09
C ASN A 209 13.91 19.74 2.31
N GLY A 210 12.65 19.73 1.89
CA GLY A 210 11.96 20.86 1.23
C GLY A 210 12.04 20.84 -0.30
N GLU A 211 12.67 19.84 -0.91
CA GLU A 211 12.80 19.75 -2.36
C GLU A 211 11.47 19.42 -3.04
N ALA A 212 10.86 20.43 -3.66
CA ALA A 212 9.51 20.37 -4.22
C ALA A 212 9.36 19.34 -5.33
N GLU A 213 10.42 19.04 -6.10
CA GLU A 213 10.35 18.16 -7.26
C GLU A 213 10.59 16.67 -6.92
N THR A 214 10.80 16.35 -5.65
CA THR A 214 11.12 14.99 -5.19
C THR A 214 10.09 13.95 -5.65
N GLN A 215 8.79 14.28 -5.61
CA GLN A 215 7.75 13.34 -6.06
C GLN A 215 7.91 12.97 -7.54
N HIS A 216 8.27 13.95 -8.38
CA HIS A 216 8.51 13.74 -9.80
C HIS A 216 9.77 12.91 -10.03
N TRP A 217 10.82 13.10 -9.22
CA TRP A 217 12.05 12.31 -9.33
C TRP A 217 11.84 10.85 -8.96
N VAL A 218 10.99 10.58 -7.95
CA VAL A 218 10.59 9.22 -7.60
C VAL A 218 9.83 8.56 -8.75
N LEU A 219 8.86 9.27 -9.36
CA LEU A 219 8.16 8.75 -10.53
C LEU A 219 9.12 8.51 -11.71
N GLU A 220 10.03 9.45 -11.99
CA GLU A 220 11.02 9.34 -13.07
C GLU A 220 11.92 8.10 -12.89
N GLY A 221 12.34 7.79 -11.65
CA GLY A 221 13.09 6.57 -11.35
C GLY A 221 12.30 5.29 -11.64
N ILE A 222 11.01 5.26 -11.27
CA ILE A 222 10.12 4.13 -11.56
C ILE A 222 9.92 3.97 -13.08
N GLU A 223 9.66 5.05 -13.80
CA GLU A 223 9.48 5.04 -15.26
C GLU A 223 10.71 4.52 -15.99
N ARG A 224 11.91 4.91 -15.55
CA ARG A 224 13.18 4.39 -16.10
C ARG A 224 13.29 2.88 -15.90
N ALA A 225 13.00 2.38 -14.69
CA ALA A 225 13.05 0.95 -14.41
C ALA A 225 12.04 0.16 -15.27
N VAL A 226 10.82 0.67 -15.43
CA VAL A 226 9.79 0.04 -16.26
C VAL A 226 10.22 -0.01 -17.73
N LYS A 227 10.79 1.10 -18.24
CA LYS A 227 11.26 1.18 -19.62
C LYS A 227 12.43 0.23 -19.88
N GLU A 228 13.37 0.14 -18.95
CA GLU A 228 14.54 -0.74 -19.06
C GLU A 228 14.16 -2.22 -19.00
N ALA A 229 13.20 -2.57 -18.13
CA ALA A 229 12.79 -3.96 -17.95
C ALA A 229 11.93 -4.50 -19.11
N ASP A 230 11.35 -3.63 -19.95
CA ASP A 230 10.54 -3.96 -21.13
C ASP A 230 9.56 -5.13 -20.93
N ILE A 231 8.81 -5.07 -19.82
CA ILE A 231 8.04 -6.23 -19.33
C ILE A 231 6.66 -6.40 -19.98
N LYS A 232 6.25 -5.48 -20.85
CA LYS A 232 4.86 -5.35 -21.30
C LYS A 232 4.37 -6.60 -22.03
N GLU A 233 5.06 -7.00 -23.10
CA GLU A 233 4.62 -8.13 -23.93
C GLU A 233 4.74 -9.46 -23.20
N LYS A 234 5.84 -9.67 -22.46
CA LYS A 234 6.05 -10.88 -21.66
C LYS A 234 4.95 -11.05 -20.59
N ASN A 235 4.60 -9.98 -19.88
CA ASN A 235 3.57 -10.06 -18.85
C ASN A 235 2.18 -10.27 -19.46
N LYS A 236 1.90 -9.70 -20.64
CA LYS A 236 0.66 -9.94 -21.38
C LYS A 236 0.49 -11.43 -21.71
N ASP A 237 1.51 -12.05 -22.29
CA ASP A 237 1.50 -13.49 -22.60
C ASP A 237 1.30 -14.37 -21.35
N LEU A 238 1.94 -14.02 -20.23
CA LEU A 238 1.76 -14.73 -18.97
C LEU A 238 0.32 -14.61 -18.43
N ILE A 239 -0.28 -13.42 -18.51
CA ILE A 239 -1.65 -13.19 -18.05
C ILE A 239 -2.66 -13.95 -18.93
N GLU A 240 -2.50 -13.92 -20.25
CA GLU A 240 -3.40 -14.62 -21.16
C GLU A 240 -3.34 -16.14 -20.96
N LYS A 241 -2.13 -16.73 -20.83
CA LYS A 241 -1.99 -18.16 -20.51
C LYS A 241 -2.63 -18.53 -19.17
N PHE A 242 -2.57 -17.63 -18.19
CA PHE A 242 -3.22 -17.85 -16.90
C PHE A 242 -4.75 -17.81 -17.01
N LYS A 243 -5.29 -16.82 -17.74
CA LYS A 243 -6.74 -16.71 -18.03
C LYS A 243 -7.26 -17.97 -18.71
N GLU A 244 -6.62 -18.40 -19.79
CA GLU A 244 -7.01 -19.61 -20.54
C GLU A 244 -7.04 -20.84 -19.64
N HIS A 245 -6.04 -21.03 -18.79
CA HIS A 245 -5.97 -22.17 -17.89
C HIS A 245 -7.12 -22.18 -16.86
N VAL A 246 -7.42 -21.04 -16.25
CA VAL A 246 -8.43 -20.95 -15.20
C VAL A 246 -9.85 -20.96 -15.79
N ALA A 247 -10.11 -20.17 -16.83
CA ALA A 247 -11.43 -20.06 -17.44
C ALA A 247 -11.84 -21.39 -18.08
N LYS A 248 -10.93 -22.09 -18.78
CA LYS A 248 -11.20 -23.42 -19.34
C LYS A 248 -11.73 -24.39 -18.30
N LYS A 249 -11.10 -24.46 -17.12
CA LYS A 249 -11.54 -25.34 -16.03
C LYS A 249 -13.00 -25.10 -15.64
N TYR A 250 -13.40 -23.83 -15.47
CA TYR A 250 -14.74 -23.49 -14.99
C TYR A 250 -15.79 -23.45 -16.10
N ASN A 251 -15.42 -23.02 -17.31
CA ASN A 251 -16.30 -23.10 -18.48
C ASN A 251 -16.68 -24.56 -18.79
N GLU A 252 -15.73 -25.49 -18.77
CA GLU A 252 -16.00 -26.91 -19.05
C GLU A 252 -16.81 -27.60 -17.95
N GLN A 253 -16.68 -27.16 -16.71
CA GLN A 253 -17.22 -27.88 -15.55
C GLN A 253 -18.45 -27.22 -14.93
N VAL A 254 -18.67 -25.92 -15.10
CA VAL A 254 -19.70 -25.17 -14.39
C VAL A 254 -20.72 -24.53 -15.32
N LEU A 255 -20.38 -24.20 -16.57
CA LEU A 255 -21.35 -23.69 -17.53
C LEU A 255 -22.12 -24.82 -18.22
N ASN A 256 -23.42 -24.61 -18.37
CA ASN A 256 -24.28 -25.39 -19.25
C ASN A 256 -24.11 -24.95 -20.71
N ALA A 257 -24.56 -25.78 -21.64
CA ALA A 257 -24.55 -25.48 -23.07
C ALA A 257 -25.43 -24.28 -23.47
N ASP A 258 -26.37 -23.88 -22.61
CA ASP A 258 -27.24 -22.70 -22.81
C ASP A 258 -26.67 -21.40 -22.21
N GLY A 259 -25.45 -21.44 -21.65
CA GLY A 259 -24.78 -20.30 -21.03
C GLY A 259 -25.15 -20.07 -19.56
N THR A 260 -26.02 -20.89 -18.97
CA THR A 260 -26.34 -20.78 -17.53
C THR A 260 -25.29 -21.49 -16.66
N ALA A 261 -24.96 -20.93 -15.50
CA ALA A 261 -23.95 -21.49 -14.61
C ALA A 261 -24.55 -22.35 -13.49
N GLN A 262 -23.90 -23.48 -13.19
CA GLN A 262 -24.28 -24.45 -12.15
C GLN A 262 -23.63 -24.10 -10.80
N TRP A 263 -24.17 -23.11 -10.08
CA TRP A 263 -23.55 -22.59 -8.84
C TRP A 263 -23.36 -23.63 -7.73
N HIS A 264 -24.29 -24.56 -7.56
CA HIS A 264 -24.15 -25.63 -6.57
C HIS A 264 -22.98 -26.57 -6.89
N LYS A 265 -22.78 -26.88 -8.18
CA LYS A 265 -21.64 -27.68 -8.64
C LYS A 265 -20.32 -26.94 -8.40
N LEU A 266 -20.28 -25.63 -8.63
CA LEU A 266 -19.11 -24.81 -8.29
C LEU A 266 -18.78 -24.89 -6.80
N LEU A 267 -19.80 -24.84 -5.92
CA LEU A 267 -19.62 -24.96 -4.48
C LEU A 267 -19.07 -26.34 -4.08
N GLU A 268 -19.61 -27.42 -4.65
CA GLU A 268 -19.12 -28.79 -4.44
C GLU A 268 -17.66 -28.91 -4.88
N MET A 269 -17.32 -28.47 -6.10
CA MET A 269 -15.96 -28.49 -6.65
C MET A 269 -14.90 -27.74 -5.83
N ILE A 270 -15.31 -26.81 -4.96
CA ILE A 270 -14.40 -26.03 -4.11
C ILE A 270 -14.21 -26.69 -2.75
N ASN A 271 -15.23 -27.38 -2.25
CA ASN A 271 -15.24 -27.95 -0.90
C ASN A 271 -14.89 -29.43 -0.86
N GLU A 272 -14.96 -30.14 -1.99
CA GLU A 272 -14.72 -31.58 -2.15
C GLU A 272 -13.58 -31.85 -3.15
#